data_AF-A0AA38XC84-F1
#
_entry.id   AF-A0AA38XC84-F1
#
_cell.length_a   1.000
_cell.length_b   1.000
_cell.length_c   1.000
_cell.angle_alpha   90.00
_cell.angle_beta   90.00
_cell.angle_gamma   90.00
#
_symmetry.space_group_name_H-M   'P 1'
#
loop_
_entity.id
_entity.type
_entity.pdbx_description
1 polymer ?
#
loop_
_entity_poly.entity_id
_entity_poly.type
_entity_poly.pdbx_seq_one_letter_code
_entity_poly.pdbx_strand_id
1 'polypeptide(L)'
;MDSINTDLEPVHLPYWPTCKNALTWSTEDLAVATGELVHILTPRDSSKPQDVVEHRDWHISTLRVNRFEENEWPLQELAPIAQFSLGEELSDSTVVSIAWSSSGIARYKRSLLAVLTSNLVLSLWETNGKPGEWQRTCIVNQHLPTGGNNEVEDKVRLRTRVRAFTWLSSLGDGTDSSERERQILAVADDDYTISFLEVRKTTGMAQRQWSIDCLLQHKVIDQDHSKSQATNKQSLRSILAHSSPVSGLDAGEWEEDEVANGIPTLQTSVIKVSLGQCRSPEYLHLQVRHSTADPATTERGLELSVQTLTFSSDDSLPRPPSEDVFELALQKPRLELDRNLGLGGKVCVTYWGTAWSPKRTIAAACVSLHPSDLIDPGIPSTQRTTVLFVRIQDPLLSEDRMNDPVKIQEGIFEFMVDTSAGLDITEFDKKILRNAASLMKLNFSKSTDLIDSVDSWLETRLTPISGDEGNQMDVDDAETEKENTAIEERQFLDLGKMEFQGAGPSLSQALFDKFDVCPYCQAKFRG
;
A
#
# COMPACT_ATOMS: atom_id res chain seq x y z
N MET A 1 16.15 -31.42 -6.89
CA MET A 1 14.75 -30.95 -6.83
C MET A 1 14.61 -30.42 -5.42
N ASP A 2 15.16 -29.23 -5.23
CA ASP A 2 15.70 -28.82 -3.94
C ASP A 2 14.69 -27.90 -3.25
N SER A 3 14.30 -28.33 -2.06
CA SER A 3 13.73 -27.57 -0.94
C SER A 3 13.25 -26.15 -1.26
N ILE A 4 11.96 -26.01 -1.51
CA ILE A 4 11.24 -24.77 -1.18
C ILE A 4 11.31 -24.66 0.35
N ASN A 5 12.24 -23.84 0.84
CA ASN A 5 12.40 -23.56 2.26
C ASN A 5 11.13 -22.83 2.75
N THR A 6 10.21 -23.56 3.36
CA THR A 6 9.07 -23.01 4.09
C THR A 6 9.58 -22.43 5.41
N ASP A 7 10.31 -21.32 5.34
CA ASP A 7 10.90 -20.68 6.54
C ASP A 7 9.86 -19.91 7.37
N LEU A 8 8.67 -19.63 6.80
CA LEU A 8 7.60 -18.89 7.49
C LEU A 8 6.54 -19.87 8.03
N GLU A 9 6.28 -19.80 9.34
CA GLU A 9 5.25 -20.62 9.98
C GLU A 9 3.84 -20.16 9.57
N PRO A 10 2.89 -21.09 9.34
CA PRO A 10 1.49 -20.75 9.14
C PRO A 10 0.93 -19.95 10.32
N VAL A 11 0.07 -18.98 10.03
CA VAL A 11 -0.61 -18.18 11.05
C VAL A 11 -2.06 -18.64 11.18
N HIS A 12 -2.49 -18.94 12.41
CA HIS A 12 -3.88 -19.31 12.70
C HIS A 12 -4.65 -18.11 13.25
N LEU A 13 -5.78 -17.81 12.63
CA LEU A 13 -6.66 -16.70 12.98
C LEU A 13 -8.03 -17.24 13.39
N PRO A 14 -8.74 -16.58 14.33
CA PRO A 14 -10.09 -16.96 14.70
C PRO A 14 -11.10 -16.65 13.59
N TYR A 15 -12.24 -17.35 13.61
CA TYR A 15 -13.34 -17.24 12.63
C TYR A 15 -12.99 -17.73 11.23
N TRP A 16 -14.02 -18.04 10.44
CA TRP A 16 -13.86 -18.38 9.02
C TRP A 16 -14.00 -17.15 8.12
N PRO A 17 -13.37 -17.16 6.93
CA PRO A 17 -13.59 -16.12 5.94
C PRO A 17 -15.00 -16.21 5.37
N THR A 18 -15.59 -15.07 5.06
CA THR A 18 -16.95 -14.97 4.47
C THR A 18 -16.93 -14.51 3.01
N CYS A 19 -15.81 -13.94 2.57
CA CYS A 19 -15.67 -13.38 1.24
C CYS A 19 -14.67 -14.15 0.38
N LYS A 20 -14.89 -14.07 -0.94
CA LYS A 20 -13.86 -14.43 -1.92
C LYS A 20 -12.81 -13.32 -1.94
N ASN A 21 -11.54 -13.67 -2.11
CA ASN A 21 -10.39 -12.77 -1.98
C ASN A 21 -10.28 -12.14 -0.58
N ALA A 22 -10.42 -12.96 0.46
CA ALA A 22 -10.28 -12.58 1.87
C ALA A 22 -8.85 -12.21 2.29
N LEU A 23 -7.93 -12.01 1.34
CA LEU A 23 -6.51 -11.79 1.58
C LEU A 23 -6.00 -10.71 0.62
N THR A 24 -5.35 -9.69 1.16
CA THR A 24 -4.73 -8.62 0.36
C THR A 24 -3.47 -8.08 1.03
N TRP A 25 -2.47 -7.74 0.24
CA TRP A 25 -1.14 -7.34 0.72
C TRP A 25 -0.83 -5.91 0.31
N SER A 26 -0.48 -5.06 1.26
CA SER A 26 0.06 -3.72 1.03
C SER A 26 1.59 -3.74 0.95
N THR A 27 2.22 -2.57 0.83
CA THR A 27 3.68 -2.44 0.91
C THR A 27 4.28 -2.93 2.24
N GLU A 28 3.53 -2.79 3.34
CA GLU A 28 4.02 -3.04 4.70
C GLU A 28 3.26 -4.18 5.40
N ASP A 29 1.95 -4.25 5.21
CA ASP A 29 1.03 -5.07 6.00
C ASP A 29 0.18 -6.03 5.13
N LEU A 30 -0.12 -7.22 5.67
CA LEU A 30 -1.05 -8.18 5.09
C LEU A 30 -2.39 -8.13 5.82
N ALA A 31 -3.51 -7.96 5.10
CA ALA A 31 -4.85 -7.98 5.66
C ALA A 31 -5.58 -9.29 5.33
N VAL A 32 -6.27 -9.85 6.31
CA VAL A 32 -7.04 -11.09 6.21
C VAL A 32 -8.45 -10.86 6.75
N ALA A 33 -9.47 -11.11 5.94
CA ALA A 33 -10.87 -11.02 6.35
C ALA A 33 -11.38 -12.35 6.92
N THR A 34 -11.97 -12.30 8.11
CA THR A 34 -12.51 -13.47 8.82
C THR A 34 -13.87 -13.11 9.43
N GLY A 35 -14.93 -13.22 8.64
CA GLY A 35 -16.30 -12.93 9.06
C GLY A 35 -16.49 -11.44 9.36
N GLU A 36 -16.68 -11.09 10.62
CA GLU A 36 -16.87 -9.70 11.09
C GLU A 36 -15.55 -8.99 11.47
N LEU A 37 -14.43 -9.70 11.39
CA LEU A 37 -13.11 -9.21 11.75
C LEU A 37 -12.22 -9.09 10.52
N VAL A 38 -11.31 -8.13 10.57
CA VAL A 38 -10.15 -8.07 9.68
C VAL A 38 -8.90 -8.16 10.55
N HIS A 39 -8.02 -9.11 10.27
CA HIS A 39 -6.73 -9.24 10.91
C HIS A 39 -5.66 -8.59 10.05
N ILE A 40 -4.83 -7.74 10.63
CA ILE A 40 -3.68 -7.12 9.97
C ILE A 40 -2.42 -7.73 10.56
N LEU A 41 -1.62 -8.34 9.69
CA LEU A 41 -0.37 -8.98 10.00
C LEU A 41 0.77 -8.07 9.52
N THR A 42 1.46 -7.45 10.48
CA THR A 42 2.65 -6.64 10.24
C THR A 42 3.90 -7.50 10.47
N PRO A 43 4.85 -7.56 9.52
CA PRO A 43 6.10 -8.30 9.70
C PRO A 43 6.85 -7.79 10.93
N ARG A 44 7.42 -8.69 11.74
CA ARG A 44 8.31 -8.32 12.86
C ARG A 44 9.76 -8.30 12.40
N ASP A 45 10.51 -7.30 12.87
CA ASP A 45 11.96 -7.35 12.82
C ASP A 45 12.47 -8.42 13.80
N SER A 46 13.18 -9.41 13.27
CA SER A 46 13.76 -10.54 14.01
C SER A 46 14.87 -10.15 15.00
N SER A 47 15.18 -8.85 15.12
CA SER A 47 16.28 -8.31 15.95
C SER A 47 15.86 -7.91 17.37
N LYS A 48 14.56 -7.88 17.70
CA LYS A 48 14.09 -7.52 19.06
C LYS A 48 13.87 -8.74 19.95
N PRO A 49 14.29 -8.69 21.23
CA PRO A 49 14.12 -9.80 22.16
C PRO A 49 12.64 -10.08 22.45
N GLN A 50 12.39 -11.35 22.72
CA GLN A 50 11.12 -12.03 22.65
C GLN A 50 10.25 -11.81 23.89
N ASP A 51 9.21 -10.98 23.79
CA ASP A 51 8.11 -10.97 24.76
C ASP A 51 6.94 -11.83 24.24
N VAL A 52 6.77 -13.00 24.88
CA VAL A 52 5.57 -13.84 25.13
C VAL A 52 4.39 -13.88 24.11
N VAL A 53 4.55 -13.56 22.83
CA VAL A 53 3.45 -13.68 21.83
C VAL A 53 3.66 -14.90 20.93
N GLU A 54 2.58 -15.66 20.70
CA GLU A 54 2.51 -16.97 20.02
C GLU A 54 2.98 -16.98 18.55
N HIS A 55 3.10 -15.81 17.90
CA HIS A 55 3.52 -15.69 16.50
C HIS A 55 4.89 -15.01 16.40
N ARG A 56 5.90 -15.79 15.99
CA ARG A 56 7.30 -15.36 15.96
C ARG A 56 7.58 -14.26 14.94
N ASP A 57 6.93 -14.34 13.78
CA ASP A 57 7.27 -13.49 12.62
C ASP A 57 6.29 -12.33 12.39
N TRP A 58 5.14 -12.33 13.07
CA TRP A 58 4.03 -11.42 12.78
C TRP A 58 3.49 -10.71 14.02
N HIS A 59 3.26 -9.41 13.91
CA HIS A 59 2.41 -8.67 14.83
C HIS A 59 0.97 -8.68 14.28
N ILE A 60 0.03 -9.23 15.05
CA ILE A 60 -1.36 -9.37 14.62
C ILE A 60 -2.20 -8.30 15.33
N SER A 61 -2.80 -7.42 14.55
CA SER A 61 -3.86 -6.52 15.00
C SER A 61 -5.20 -7.03 14.51
N THR A 62 -6.24 -6.87 15.31
CA THR A 62 -7.60 -7.33 14.98
C THR A 62 -8.55 -6.15 14.98
N LEU A 63 -9.21 -5.95 13.85
CA LEU A 63 -10.16 -4.88 13.62
C LEU A 63 -11.56 -5.48 13.59
N ARG A 64 -12.47 -4.92 14.39
CA ARG A 64 -13.87 -5.28 14.33
C ARG A 64 -14.63 -4.28 13.46
N VAL A 65 -14.98 -4.69 12.26
CA VAL A 65 -15.45 -3.76 11.22
C VAL A 65 -16.97 -3.53 11.25
N ASN A 66 -17.72 -4.42 11.91
CA ASN A 66 -19.19 -4.35 11.97
C ASN A 66 -19.75 -3.38 13.03
N ARG A 67 -18.90 -2.65 13.75
CA ARG A 67 -19.33 -1.66 14.74
C ARG A 67 -19.38 -0.27 14.10
N PHE A 68 -20.57 0.18 13.77
CA PHE A 68 -20.80 1.53 13.24
C PHE A 68 -21.27 2.46 14.35
N GLU A 69 -20.80 3.69 14.31
CA GLU A 69 -21.36 4.80 15.09
C GLU A 69 -22.64 5.33 14.41
N GLU A 70 -23.50 6.00 15.18
CA GLU A 70 -24.79 6.52 14.68
C GLU A 70 -24.64 7.59 13.59
N ASN A 71 -23.54 8.34 13.61
CA ASN A 71 -23.15 9.30 12.56
C ASN A 71 -22.63 8.62 11.28
N GLU A 72 -22.09 7.40 11.38
CA GLU A 72 -21.56 6.63 10.26
C GLU A 72 -22.67 5.86 9.55
N TRP A 73 -23.56 5.25 10.33
CA TRP A 73 -24.70 4.48 9.85
C TRP A 73 -25.96 4.85 10.64
N PRO A 74 -26.72 5.87 10.21
CA PRO A 74 -27.92 6.30 10.91
C PRO A 74 -29.05 5.29 10.78
N LEU A 75 -30.01 5.34 11.70
CA LEU A 75 -31.25 4.59 11.62
C LEU A 75 -32.01 4.97 10.34
N GLN A 76 -32.31 3.97 9.51
CA GLN A 76 -33.07 4.10 8.28
C GLN A 76 -34.41 3.37 8.41
N GLU A 77 -35.42 3.83 7.67
CA GLU A 77 -36.69 3.11 7.55
C GLU A 77 -36.54 1.89 6.63
N LEU A 78 -37.36 0.87 6.85
CA LEU A 78 -37.38 -0.34 6.01
C LEU A 78 -37.66 0.02 4.55
N ALA A 79 -36.83 -0.50 3.65
CA ALA A 79 -37.00 -0.31 2.22
C ALA A 79 -38.31 -0.93 1.73
N PRO A 80 -38.98 -0.31 0.73
CA PRO A 80 -40.05 -0.96 -0.02
C PRO A 80 -39.57 -2.29 -0.63
N ILE A 81 -40.49 -3.23 -0.87
CA ILE A 81 -40.18 -4.56 -1.43
C ILE A 81 -39.36 -4.48 -2.73
N ALA A 82 -39.61 -3.46 -3.56
CA ALA A 82 -38.89 -3.24 -4.81
C ALA A 82 -37.38 -2.96 -4.63
N GLN A 83 -36.98 -2.52 -3.44
CA GLN A 83 -35.62 -2.10 -3.12
C GLN A 83 -35.06 -2.82 -1.90
N PHE A 84 -35.81 -3.76 -1.35
CA PHE A 84 -35.45 -4.47 -0.15
C PHE A 84 -34.16 -5.25 -0.38
N SER A 85 -33.14 -4.96 0.44
CA SER A 85 -31.86 -5.64 0.40
C SER A 85 -31.65 -6.37 1.71
N LEU A 86 -31.56 -7.69 1.66
CA LEU A 86 -31.23 -8.50 2.84
C LEU A 86 -29.91 -8.07 3.49
N GLY A 87 -28.96 -7.61 2.67
CA GLY A 87 -27.69 -7.09 3.14
C GLY A 87 -27.88 -5.85 4.03
N GLU A 88 -28.56 -4.84 3.51
CA GLU A 88 -28.75 -3.57 4.22
C GLU A 88 -29.64 -3.72 5.48
N GLU A 89 -30.68 -4.55 5.39
CA GLU A 89 -31.75 -4.59 6.40
C GLU A 89 -31.53 -5.64 7.50
N LEU A 90 -30.89 -6.76 7.18
CA LEU A 90 -30.81 -7.93 8.08
C LEU A 90 -29.39 -8.45 8.28
N SER A 91 -28.37 -7.85 7.67
CA SER A 91 -27.02 -8.39 7.76
C SER A 91 -26.32 -8.04 9.06
N ASP A 92 -25.52 -9.00 9.55
CA ASP A 92 -24.56 -8.81 10.66
C ASP A 92 -23.32 -7.98 10.27
N SER A 93 -23.31 -7.39 9.07
CA SER A 93 -22.24 -6.53 8.54
C SER A 93 -20.86 -7.22 8.50
N THR A 94 -20.86 -8.49 8.13
CA THR A 94 -19.64 -9.27 7.82
C THR A 94 -18.87 -8.67 6.64
N VAL A 95 -17.57 -8.93 6.57
CA VAL A 95 -16.69 -8.50 5.50
C VAL A 95 -17.03 -9.22 4.20
N VAL A 96 -17.21 -8.43 3.14
CA VAL A 96 -17.48 -8.88 1.76
C VAL A 96 -16.29 -8.67 0.85
N SER A 97 -15.51 -7.60 1.04
CA SER A 97 -14.30 -7.35 0.26
C SER A 97 -13.34 -6.44 1.03
N ILE A 98 -12.05 -6.63 0.81
CA ILE A 98 -10.97 -5.80 1.36
C ILE A 98 -9.96 -5.48 0.27
N ALA A 99 -9.45 -4.25 0.26
CA ALA A 99 -8.34 -3.88 -0.61
C ALA A 99 -7.51 -2.75 -0.01
N TRP A 100 -6.20 -2.83 -0.22
CA TRP A 100 -5.27 -1.78 0.12
C TRP A 100 -5.20 -0.73 -0.98
N SER A 101 -5.15 0.52 -0.55
CA SER A 101 -4.79 1.65 -1.38
C SER A 101 -3.27 1.66 -1.64
N SER A 102 -2.81 2.39 -2.66
CA SER A 102 -1.36 2.59 -2.83
C SER A 102 -0.79 3.35 -1.61
N SER A 103 0.50 3.22 -1.33
CA SER A 103 1.13 3.94 -0.22
C SER A 103 1.17 5.45 -0.51
N GLY A 104 0.90 6.28 0.49
CA GLY A 104 1.09 7.74 0.39
C GLY A 104 -0.10 8.55 0.88
N ILE A 105 -1.30 7.99 0.79
CA ILE A 105 -2.54 8.69 1.10
C ILE A 105 -2.90 8.71 2.60
N ALA A 106 -2.59 7.63 3.32
CA ALA A 106 -2.92 7.52 4.74
C ALA A 106 -1.94 8.34 5.60
N ARG A 107 -2.24 8.43 6.90
CA ARG A 107 -1.33 9.06 7.87
C ARG A 107 0.08 8.45 7.75
N TYR A 108 1.11 9.30 7.84
CA TYR A 108 2.52 8.90 7.69
C TYR A 108 2.88 8.30 6.32
N LYS A 109 2.17 8.69 5.24
CA LYS A 109 2.39 8.20 3.87
C LYS A 109 2.21 6.68 3.72
N ARG A 110 1.39 6.07 4.58
CA ARG A 110 1.05 4.65 4.53
C ARG A 110 -0.09 4.36 3.54
N SER A 111 -0.38 3.08 3.35
CA SER A 111 -1.59 2.62 2.66
C SER A 111 -2.82 2.74 3.54
N LEU A 112 -3.97 2.91 2.90
CA LEU A 112 -5.30 2.93 3.52
C LEU A 112 -5.97 1.58 3.27
N LEU A 113 -6.66 1.04 4.27
CA LEU A 113 -7.43 -0.19 4.10
C LEU A 113 -8.89 0.16 3.81
N ALA A 114 -9.40 -0.27 2.67
CA ALA A 114 -10.82 -0.19 2.37
C ALA A 114 -11.49 -1.53 2.71
N VAL A 115 -12.64 -1.46 3.40
CA VAL A 115 -13.43 -2.62 3.82
C VAL A 115 -14.88 -2.41 3.41
N LEU A 116 -15.40 -3.31 2.58
CA LEU A 116 -16.81 -3.41 2.24
C LEU A 116 -17.47 -4.48 3.11
N THR A 117 -18.54 -4.09 3.79
CA THR A 117 -19.35 -4.99 4.62
C THR A 117 -20.65 -5.38 3.92
N SER A 118 -21.29 -6.47 4.38
CA SER A 118 -22.48 -7.06 3.77
C SER A 118 -23.75 -6.22 3.91
N ASN A 119 -23.74 -5.20 4.78
CA ASN A 119 -24.72 -4.11 4.80
C ASN A 119 -24.50 -3.06 3.70
N LEU A 120 -23.61 -3.31 2.74
CA LEU A 120 -23.34 -2.46 1.57
C LEU A 120 -22.66 -1.14 1.90
N VAL A 121 -21.94 -1.11 3.03
CA VAL A 121 -21.17 0.04 3.50
C VAL A 121 -19.69 -0.15 3.21
N LEU A 122 -19.10 0.81 2.49
CA LEU A 122 -17.68 0.88 2.22
C LEU A 122 -17.03 1.86 3.20
N SER A 123 -16.10 1.36 3.99
CA SER A 123 -15.39 2.12 5.03
C SER A 123 -13.89 2.15 4.77
N LEU A 124 -13.26 3.27 5.11
CA LEU A 124 -11.81 3.47 5.04
C LEU A 124 -11.21 3.43 6.44
N TRP A 125 -10.08 2.73 6.58
CA TRP A 125 -9.39 2.48 7.85
C TRP A 125 -7.93 2.89 7.76
N GLU A 126 -7.46 3.62 8.76
CA GLU A 126 -6.06 4.04 8.86
C GLU A 126 -5.46 3.74 10.23
N THR A 127 -4.14 3.59 10.28
CA THR A 127 -3.41 3.55 11.55
C THR A 127 -3.22 4.96 12.11
N ASN A 128 -3.37 5.10 13.42
CA ASN A 128 -3.12 6.38 14.10
C ASN A 128 -1.62 6.65 14.36
N GLY A 129 -0.73 5.76 13.91
CA GLY A 129 0.73 5.83 14.12
C GLY A 129 1.24 4.96 15.25
N LYS A 130 0.35 4.42 16.10
CA LYS A 130 0.72 3.38 17.05
C LYS A 130 0.53 2.01 16.42
N PRO A 131 1.50 1.09 16.59
CA PRO A 131 1.38 -0.26 16.07
C PRO A 131 0.14 -0.93 16.67
N GLY A 132 -0.67 -1.52 15.79
CA GLY A 132 -1.86 -2.27 16.17
C GLY A 132 -3.11 -1.45 16.49
N GLU A 133 -3.04 -0.11 16.50
CA GLU A 133 -4.22 0.75 16.62
C GLU A 133 -4.68 1.23 15.24
N TRP A 134 -5.90 0.82 14.87
CA TRP A 134 -6.56 1.17 13.62
C TRP A 134 -7.90 1.82 13.91
N GLN A 135 -8.25 2.83 13.12
CA GLN A 135 -9.48 3.59 13.26
C GLN A 135 -10.16 3.74 11.90
N ARG A 136 -11.48 3.64 11.92
CA ARG A 136 -12.29 4.01 10.76
C ARG A 136 -12.24 5.53 10.62
N THR A 137 -12.00 6.01 9.42
CA THR A 137 -11.81 7.44 9.17
C THR A 137 -12.85 8.06 8.24
N CYS A 138 -13.48 7.24 7.40
CA CYS A 138 -14.45 7.70 6.42
C CYS A 138 -15.40 6.58 6.01
N ILE A 139 -16.66 6.94 5.75
CA ILE A 139 -17.68 6.11 5.12
C ILE A 139 -17.89 6.64 3.70
N VAL A 140 -17.47 5.87 2.70
CA VAL A 140 -17.50 6.31 1.29
C VAL A 140 -18.93 6.54 0.80
N ASN A 141 -19.91 5.78 1.32
CA ASN A 141 -21.31 5.89 0.94
C ASN A 141 -21.89 7.30 1.11
N GLN A 142 -21.38 8.07 2.08
CA GLN A 142 -21.83 9.44 2.36
C GLN A 142 -21.36 10.45 1.30
N HIS A 143 -20.38 10.07 0.48
CA HIS A 143 -19.79 10.89 -0.57
C HIS A 143 -20.24 10.47 -1.98
N LEU A 144 -21.13 9.48 -2.09
CA LEU A 144 -21.64 9.04 -3.38
C LEU A 144 -22.62 10.07 -3.95
N PRO A 145 -22.65 10.26 -5.28
CA PRO A 145 -23.54 11.23 -5.90
C PRO A 145 -25.00 10.80 -5.77
N THR A 146 -25.69 11.38 -4.80
CA THR A 146 -27.15 11.37 -4.74
C THR A 146 -27.63 12.38 -5.78
N GLY A 147 -28.31 11.95 -6.84
CA GLY A 147 -28.67 12.85 -7.95
C GLY A 147 -29.49 14.07 -7.51
N GLY A 148 -29.56 15.08 -8.37
CA GLY A 148 -30.18 16.37 -8.03
C GLY A 148 -31.64 16.26 -7.56
N ASN A 149 -32.12 17.31 -6.87
CA ASN A 149 -33.39 17.44 -6.13
C ASN A 149 -34.71 16.90 -6.76
N ASN A 150 -34.70 16.44 -8.01
CA ASN A 150 -35.88 15.92 -8.73
C ASN A 150 -35.85 14.39 -8.93
N GLU A 151 -34.86 13.66 -8.40
CA GLU A 151 -34.87 12.19 -8.47
C GLU A 151 -35.78 11.57 -7.41
N VAL A 152 -36.44 10.47 -7.78
CA VAL A 152 -37.27 9.68 -6.86
C VAL A 152 -36.37 9.17 -5.73
N GLU A 153 -36.75 9.43 -4.48
CA GLU A 153 -36.04 9.05 -3.25
C GLU A 153 -35.54 7.59 -3.27
N ASP A 154 -36.36 6.72 -3.84
CA ASP A 154 -36.06 5.34 -4.18
C ASP A 154 -34.70 5.14 -4.88
N LYS A 155 -34.36 5.93 -5.90
CA LYS A 155 -33.09 5.76 -6.64
C LYS A 155 -31.88 6.21 -5.84
N VAL A 156 -32.06 7.16 -4.94
CA VAL A 156 -30.98 7.67 -4.08
C VAL A 156 -30.45 6.54 -3.21
N ARG A 157 -31.35 5.75 -2.60
CA ARG A 157 -30.98 4.62 -1.75
C ARG A 157 -30.21 3.52 -2.49
N LEU A 158 -30.55 3.26 -3.75
CA LEU A 158 -29.80 2.30 -4.57
C LEU A 158 -28.39 2.78 -4.89
N ARG A 159 -28.22 4.08 -5.15
CA ARG A 159 -26.92 4.69 -5.46
C ARG A 159 -25.99 4.84 -4.26
N THR A 160 -26.53 4.88 -3.06
CA THR A 160 -25.71 4.93 -1.83
C THR A 160 -25.20 3.57 -1.40
N ARG A 161 -25.78 2.46 -1.90
CA ARG A 161 -25.36 1.09 -1.56
C ARG A 161 -24.18 0.66 -2.41
N VAL A 162 -23.06 0.34 -1.78
CA VAL A 162 -21.87 -0.15 -2.48
C VAL A 162 -21.92 -1.67 -2.63
N ARG A 163 -21.77 -2.16 -3.85
CA ARG A 163 -21.76 -3.60 -4.18
C ARG A 163 -20.37 -4.16 -4.42
N ALA A 164 -19.51 -3.37 -5.05
CA ALA A 164 -18.12 -3.73 -5.32
C ALA A 164 -17.27 -2.48 -5.40
N PHE A 165 -15.97 -2.62 -5.15
CA PHE A 165 -15.03 -1.51 -5.27
C PHE A 165 -13.64 -2.05 -5.65
N THR A 166 -12.82 -1.18 -6.23
CA THR A 166 -11.39 -1.44 -6.44
C THR A 166 -10.61 -0.13 -6.39
N TRP A 167 -9.41 -0.17 -5.82
CA TRP A 167 -8.45 0.90 -5.97
C TRP A 167 -7.84 0.83 -7.37
N LEU A 168 -7.58 1.99 -7.97
CA LEU A 168 -6.71 2.07 -9.13
C LEU A 168 -5.27 2.31 -8.66
N SER A 169 -4.30 1.80 -9.42
CA SER A 169 -2.88 2.04 -9.16
C SER A 169 -2.58 3.55 -9.10
N SER A 170 -1.52 3.94 -8.41
CA SER A 170 -1.10 5.34 -8.37
C SER A 170 -0.73 5.85 -9.76
N LEU A 171 -1.23 7.03 -10.10
CA LEU A 171 -1.06 7.69 -11.39
C LEU A 171 0.34 8.33 -11.45
N GLY A 172 1.35 7.58 -11.93
CA GLY A 172 2.70 8.09 -12.28
C GLY A 172 3.62 8.62 -11.16
N ASP A 173 4.91 8.34 -11.29
CA ASP A 173 5.98 8.69 -10.33
C ASP A 173 6.53 10.10 -10.59
N GLY A 174 5.65 11.10 -10.56
CA GLY A 174 6.07 12.49 -10.53
C GLY A 174 6.81 12.76 -9.23
N THR A 175 7.97 13.41 -9.29
CA THR A 175 8.74 13.90 -8.13
C THR A 175 7.95 14.81 -7.18
N ASP A 176 6.73 15.20 -7.56
CA ASP A 176 5.81 15.97 -6.76
C ASP A 176 5.10 15.09 -5.74
N SER A 177 5.52 15.25 -4.48
CA SER A 177 4.92 14.61 -3.30
C SER A 177 3.39 14.75 -3.16
N SER A 178 2.76 15.69 -3.88
CA SER A 178 1.31 15.92 -3.92
C SER A 178 0.54 14.92 -4.77
N GLU A 179 1.15 14.30 -5.79
CA GLU A 179 0.48 13.31 -6.65
C GLU A 179 0.25 11.98 -5.92
N ARG A 180 1.16 11.62 -4.99
CA ARG A 180 1.00 10.44 -4.11
C ARG A 180 -0.10 10.58 -3.06
N GLU A 181 -0.66 11.77 -2.89
CA GLU A 181 -1.78 12.04 -1.96
C GLU A 181 -3.16 11.92 -2.63
N ARG A 182 -3.21 11.63 -3.94
CA ARG A 182 -4.43 11.45 -4.72
C ARG A 182 -4.55 10.01 -5.18
N GLN A 183 -5.68 9.37 -4.90
CA GLN A 183 -5.96 8.02 -5.40
C GLN A 183 -7.37 7.95 -5.96
N ILE A 184 -7.52 7.18 -7.02
CA ILE A 184 -8.82 6.96 -7.65
C ILE A 184 -9.38 5.65 -7.11
N LEU A 185 -10.61 5.73 -6.60
CA LEU A 185 -11.39 4.61 -6.11
C LEU A 185 -12.58 4.41 -7.04
N ALA A 186 -12.68 3.23 -7.67
CA ALA A 186 -13.86 2.86 -8.43
C ALA A 186 -14.85 2.13 -7.52
N VAL A 187 -16.12 2.55 -7.55
CA VAL A 187 -17.20 2.00 -6.71
C VAL A 187 -18.39 1.69 -7.60
N ALA A 188 -18.90 0.46 -7.53
CA ALA A 188 -20.14 0.06 -8.17
C ALA A 188 -21.29 0.11 -7.16
N ASP A 189 -22.39 0.76 -7.55
CA ASP A 189 -23.61 0.85 -6.75
C ASP A 189 -24.68 -0.19 -7.14
N ASP A 190 -25.83 -0.14 -6.46
CA ASP A 190 -26.98 -1.02 -6.70
C ASP A 190 -27.86 -0.58 -7.89
N ASP A 191 -27.60 0.59 -8.51
CA ASP A 191 -28.26 1.11 -9.73
C ASP A 191 -27.38 0.92 -10.98
N TYR A 192 -26.46 -0.05 -10.94
CA TYR A 192 -25.55 -0.41 -12.04
C TYR A 192 -24.65 0.75 -12.49
N THR A 193 -24.36 1.69 -11.59
CA THR A 193 -23.50 2.83 -11.89
C THR A 193 -22.15 2.62 -11.22
N ILE A 194 -21.09 2.79 -11.99
CA ILE A 194 -19.71 2.80 -11.52
C ILE A 194 -19.29 4.26 -11.38
N SER A 195 -19.00 4.67 -10.15
CA SER A 195 -18.52 6.01 -9.82
C SER A 195 -17.01 5.95 -9.56
N PHE A 196 -16.27 6.87 -10.18
CA PHE A 196 -14.84 7.07 -9.98
C PHE A 196 -14.64 8.24 -9.04
N LEU A 197 -14.09 7.95 -7.86
CA LEU A 197 -13.94 8.91 -6.77
C LEU A 197 -12.46 9.24 -6.58
N GLU A 198 -12.12 10.52 -6.54
CA GLU A 198 -10.82 10.99 -6.07
C GLU A 198 -10.84 11.04 -4.55
N VAL A 199 -10.00 10.21 -3.93
CA VAL A 199 -9.78 10.21 -2.48
C VAL A 199 -8.50 10.99 -2.22
N ARG A 200 -8.61 12.05 -1.40
CA ARG A 200 -7.47 12.87 -0.97
C ARG A 200 -7.59 13.27 0.49
N LYS A 201 -6.46 13.55 1.13
CA LYS A 201 -6.41 14.00 2.52
C LYS A 201 -6.07 15.48 2.58
N THR A 202 -6.98 16.31 3.05
CA THR A 202 -6.75 17.77 3.14
C THR A 202 -5.81 18.09 4.32
N THR A 203 -4.80 18.91 4.07
CA THR A 203 -3.82 19.38 5.05
C THR A 203 -4.27 20.69 5.71
N GLY A 204 -5.46 20.68 6.32
CA GLY A 204 -5.96 21.81 7.12
C GLY A 204 -5.38 21.84 8.54
N MET A 205 -5.30 23.04 9.16
CA MET A 205 -4.61 23.28 10.45
C MET A 205 -5.24 22.61 11.69
N ALA A 206 -6.47 22.07 11.66
CA ALA A 206 -7.15 21.60 12.87
C ALA A 206 -7.45 20.09 12.93
N GLN A 207 -7.56 19.40 11.80
CA GLN A 207 -7.67 17.93 11.69
C GLN A 207 -7.55 17.60 10.20
N ARG A 208 -6.76 16.58 9.84
CA ARG A 208 -6.67 16.15 8.44
C ARG A 208 -8.01 15.50 8.04
N GLN A 209 -8.85 16.24 7.31
CA GLN A 209 -10.16 15.77 6.87
C GLN A 209 -10.06 15.12 5.50
N TRP A 210 -10.79 14.03 5.30
CA TRP A 210 -10.90 13.35 4.01
C TRP A 210 -11.78 14.17 3.05
N SER A 211 -11.32 14.34 1.82
CA SER A 211 -12.12 14.83 0.70
C SER A 211 -12.27 13.68 -0.28
N ILE A 212 -13.52 13.37 -0.62
CA ILE A 212 -13.87 12.37 -1.61
C ILE A 212 -14.73 13.07 -2.64
N ASP A 213 -14.18 13.25 -3.82
CA ASP A 213 -14.78 14.03 -4.90
C ASP A 213 -15.10 13.08 -6.07
N CYS A 214 -16.35 13.06 -6.54
CA CYS A 214 -16.74 12.21 -7.66
C CYS A 214 -16.27 12.83 -8.99
N LEU A 215 -15.39 12.14 -9.70
CA LEU A 215 -14.81 12.60 -10.97
C LEU A 215 -15.67 12.19 -12.18
N LEU A 216 -16.18 10.95 -12.19
CA LEU A 216 -16.92 10.41 -13.32
C LEU A 216 -17.91 9.34 -12.88
N GLN A 217 -19.05 9.25 -13.57
CA GLN A 217 -20.00 8.14 -13.44
C GLN A 217 -20.21 7.45 -14.78
N HIS A 218 -20.18 6.12 -14.77
CA HIS A 218 -20.45 5.27 -15.93
C HIS A 218 -21.56 4.29 -15.60
N LYS A 219 -22.68 4.34 -16.34
CA LYS A 219 -23.76 3.38 -16.19
C LYS A 219 -23.46 2.14 -17.01
N VAL A 220 -23.34 0.99 -16.36
CA VAL A 220 -23.19 -0.31 -17.01
C VAL A 220 -24.48 -0.58 -17.78
N ILE A 221 -24.39 -0.55 -19.11
CA ILE A 221 -25.56 -0.64 -19.98
C ILE A 221 -26.14 -2.05 -19.88
N ASP A 222 -27.37 -2.16 -19.39
CA ASP A 222 -28.18 -3.34 -19.68
C ASP A 222 -28.74 -3.20 -21.11
N GLN A 223 -28.10 -3.86 -22.07
CA GLN A 223 -28.55 -3.84 -23.47
C GLN A 223 -29.95 -4.48 -23.65
N ASP A 224 -30.51 -5.14 -22.63
CA ASP A 224 -31.74 -5.93 -22.76
C ASP A 224 -32.93 -5.47 -21.89
N HIS A 225 -32.77 -4.50 -20.98
CA HIS A 225 -33.90 -3.96 -20.20
C HIS A 225 -34.97 -3.29 -21.07
N SER A 226 -34.61 -2.72 -22.22
CA SER A 226 -35.57 -2.08 -23.13
C SER A 226 -36.31 -3.06 -24.06
N LYS A 227 -35.92 -4.34 -24.12
CA LYS A 227 -36.55 -5.35 -25.00
C LYS A 227 -37.33 -6.44 -24.27
N SER A 228 -37.25 -6.53 -22.94
CA SER A 228 -37.83 -7.63 -22.16
C SER A 228 -39.26 -7.41 -21.66
N GLN A 229 -39.84 -6.21 -21.82
CA GLN A 229 -41.28 -6.02 -21.65
C GLN A 229 -42.05 -6.61 -22.84
N ALA A 230 -42.17 -7.94 -22.89
CA ALA A 230 -43.28 -8.70 -23.49
C ALA A 230 -42.86 -10.09 -24.00
N THR A 231 -42.41 -11.03 -23.15
CA THR A 231 -42.73 -12.45 -23.38
C THR A 231 -42.78 -13.22 -22.06
N ASN A 232 -43.91 -13.86 -21.82
CA ASN A 232 -44.29 -14.50 -20.55
C ASN A 232 -43.54 -15.83 -20.25
N LYS A 233 -42.32 -16.01 -20.78
CA LYS A 233 -41.52 -17.25 -20.68
C LYS A 233 -40.01 -16.99 -20.68
N GLN A 234 -39.53 -16.09 -19.84
CA GLN A 234 -38.09 -16.00 -19.59
C GLN A 234 -37.65 -17.12 -18.65
N SER A 235 -36.53 -17.78 -18.97
CA SER A 235 -35.93 -18.78 -18.09
C SER A 235 -35.42 -18.13 -16.79
N LEU A 236 -35.33 -18.89 -15.70
CA LEU A 236 -34.73 -18.41 -14.46
C LEU A 236 -33.30 -17.88 -14.68
N ARG A 237 -32.51 -18.54 -15.54
CA ARG A 237 -31.15 -18.11 -15.90
C ARG A 237 -31.14 -16.75 -16.58
N SER A 238 -32.08 -16.50 -17.50
CA SER A 238 -32.21 -15.17 -18.11
C SER A 238 -32.60 -14.14 -17.05
N ILE A 239 -33.59 -14.41 -16.19
CA ILE A 239 -33.98 -13.47 -15.14
C ILE A 239 -32.79 -13.12 -14.25
N LEU A 240 -32.05 -14.13 -13.79
CA LEU A 240 -30.84 -13.94 -12.99
C LEU A 240 -29.75 -13.18 -13.74
N ALA A 241 -29.55 -13.41 -15.03
CA ALA A 241 -28.56 -12.68 -15.82
C ALA A 241 -28.88 -11.18 -15.97
N HIS A 242 -30.17 -10.83 -16.09
CA HIS A 242 -30.62 -9.43 -16.19
C HIS A 242 -30.69 -8.72 -14.84
N SER A 243 -30.99 -9.46 -13.76
CA SER A 243 -31.11 -8.89 -12.42
C SER A 243 -29.85 -9.04 -11.57
N SER A 244 -28.75 -9.52 -12.16
CA SER A 244 -27.51 -9.76 -11.42
C SER A 244 -26.78 -8.45 -11.18
N PRO A 245 -26.62 -7.99 -9.92
CA PRO A 245 -25.85 -6.79 -9.63
C PRO A 245 -24.37 -6.99 -9.96
N VAL A 246 -23.64 -5.88 -9.98
CA VAL A 246 -22.17 -5.93 -10.01
C VAL A 246 -21.69 -6.66 -8.75
N SER A 247 -20.89 -7.70 -8.95
CA SER A 247 -20.40 -8.60 -7.89
C SER A 247 -18.92 -8.41 -7.58
N GLY A 248 -18.16 -7.78 -8.48
CA GLY A 248 -16.74 -7.50 -8.29
C GLY A 248 -16.23 -6.47 -9.29
N LEU A 249 -15.20 -5.74 -8.89
CA LEU A 249 -14.43 -4.83 -9.74
C LEU A 249 -12.95 -5.19 -9.55
N ASP A 250 -12.21 -5.34 -10.65
CA ASP A 250 -10.76 -5.53 -10.61
C ASP A 250 -10.11 -4.52 -11.58
N ALA A 251 -9.16 -3.74 -11.10
CA ALA A 251 -8.42 -2.78 -11.92
C ALA A 251 -7.05 -3.34 -12.34
N GLY A 252 -6.68 -3.07 -13.59
CA GLY A 252 -5.35 -3.32 -14.13
C GLY A 252 -4.37 -2.19 -13.83
N GLU A 253 -3.10 -2.43 -14.12
CA GLU A 253 -2.07 -1.40 -14.05
C GLU A 253 -2.28 -0.32 -15.13
N TRP A 254 -1.65 0.84 -14.94
CA TRP A 254 -1.71 1.92 -15.92
C TRP A 254 -0.77 1.64 -17.08
N GLU A 255 -1.30 1.72 -18.30
CA GLU A 255 -0.55 1.73 -19.54
C GLU A 255 -0.41 3.18 -20.01
N GLU A 256 0.82 3.63 -20.21
CA GLU A 256 1.13 4.98 -20.68
C GLU A 256 1.13 5.00 -22.21
N ASP A 257 0.27 5.85 -22.81
CA ASP A 257 0.22 6.07 -24.25
C ASP A 257 1.02 7.34 -24.63
N GLU A 258 1.86 7.19 -25.66
CA GLU A 258 2.68 8.20 -26.37
C GLU A 258 3.27 9.38 -25.54
N VAL A 259 4.62 9.37 -25.44
CA VAL A 259 5.40 10.46 -24.84
C VAL A 259 5.61 11.59 -25.86
N ALA A 260 4.76 12.61 -25.83
CA ALA A 260 5.10 13.93 -26.37
C ALA A 260 5.66 14.80 -25.24
N ASN A 261 6.93 15.21 -25.32
CA ASN A 261 7.62 16.12 -24.38
C ASN A 261 7.91 15.58 -22.95
N GLY A 262 7.95 14.27 -22.73
CA GLY A 262 8.45 13.68 -21.47
C GLY A 262 7.45 13.63 -20.31
N ILE A 263 6.19 14.04 -20.51
CA ILE A 263 5.08 13.81 -19.57
C ILE A 263 4.04 12.96 -20.31
N PRO A 264 3.65 11.79 -19.80
CA PRO A 264 2.59 10.99 -20.41
C PRO A 264 1.29 11.81 -20.37
N THR A 265 0.76 12.13 -21.55
CA THR A 265 -0.46 12.97 -21.66
C THR A 265 -1.74 12.16 -21.53
N LEU A 266 -1.65 10.84 -21.73
CA LEU A 266 -2.76 9.91 -21.64
C LEU A 266 -2.30 8.64 -20.90
N GLN A 267 -2.96 8.34 -19.80
CA GLN A 267 -2.78 7.07 -19.09
C GLN A 267 -4.08 6.28 -19.16
N THR A 268 -3.96 4.97 -19.36
CA THR A 268 -5.10 4.10 -19.57
C THR A 268 -5.06 2.89 -18.64
N SER A 269 -6.21 2.46 -18.13
CA SER A 269 -6.31 1.28 -17.27
C SER A 269 -7.56 0.50 -17.62
N VAL A 270 -7.43 -0.83 -17.61
CA VAL A 270 -8.53 -1.76 -17.84
C VAL A 270 -9.21 -2.10 -16.51
N ILE A 271 -10.53 -2.03 -16.48
CA ILE A 271 -11.33 -2.41 -15.32
C ILE A 271 -12.27 -3.53 -15.71
N LYS A 272 -12.16 -4.65 -15.01
CA LYS A 272 -13.06 -5.79 -15.15
C LYS A 272 -14.25 -5.62 -14.21
N VAL A 273 -15.44 -5.65 -14.78
CA VAL A 273 -16.72 -5.56 -14.09
C VAL A 273 -17.32 -6.96 -14.07
N SER A 274 -17.23 -7.62 -12.93
CA SER A 274 -17.78 -8.96 -12.74
C SER A 274 -19.24 -8.84 -12.33
N LEU A 275 -20.15 -9.31 -13.18
CA LEU A 275 -21.58 -9.38 -12.91
C LEU A 275 -21.92 -10.76 -12.32
N GLY A 276 -23.07 -10.90 -11.67
CA GLY A 276 -23.49 -12.15 -11.01
C GLY A 276 -23.38 -13.41 -11.89
N GLN A 277 -23.50 -14.59 -11.26
CA GLN A 277 -23.07 -15.91 -11.78
C GLN A 277 -23.58 -16.34 -13.18
N CYS A 278 -24.55 -15.62 -13.75
CA CYS A 278 -25.16 -15.93 -15.04
C CYS A 278 -24.71 -15.02 -16.20
N ARG A 279 -23.86 -14.01 -15.96
CA ARG A 279 -23.40 -13.05 -16.96
C ARG A 279 -21.87 -13.06 -17.10
N SER A 280 -21.37 -12.87 -18.32
CA SER A 280 -19.94 -12.70 -18.55
C SER A 280 -19.46 -11.35 -18.01
N PRO A 281 -18.20 -11.25 -17.56
CA PRO A 281 -17.66 -9.97 -17.13
C PRO A 281 -17.63 -8.97 -18.30
N GLU A 282 -17.79 -7.70 -17.98
CA GLU A 282 -17.60 -6.59 -18.91
C GLU A 282 -16.27 -5.91 -18.63
N TYR A 283 -15.66 -5.31 -19.64
CA TYR A 283 -14.36 -4.64 -19.51
C TYR A 283 -14.54 -3.17 -19.88
N LEU A 284 -14.01 -2.30 -19.04
CA LEU A 284 -14.01 -0.86 -19.23
C LEU A 284 -12.57 -0.38 -19.43
N HIS A 285 -12.38 0.52 -20.38
CA HIS A 285 -11.14 1.23 -20.61
C HIS A 285 -11.26 2.63 -20.02
N LEU A 286 -10.59 2.87 -18.91
CA LEU A 286 -10.52 4.18 -18.28
C LEU A 286 -9.33 4.93 -18.88
N GLN A 287 -9.58 6.13 -19.38
CA GLN A 287 -8.57 7.04 -19.90
C GLN A 287 -8.50 8.28 -19.02
N VAL A 288 -7.30 8.60 -18.55
CA VAL A 288 -7.02 9.78 -17.73
C VAL A 288 -6.14 10.73 -18.53
N ARG A 289 -6.58 11.98 -18.61
CA ARG A 289 -5.80 13.09 -19.14
C ARG A 289 -5.52 14.09 -18.04
N HIS A 290 -4.26 14.46 -17.91
CA HIS A 290 -3.88 15.58 -17.05
C HIS A 290 -4.26 16.88 -17.75
N SER A 291 -5.22 17.61 -17.19
CA SER A 291 -5.57 18.93 -17.73
C SER A 291 -4.46 19.92 -17.37
N THR A 292 -3.80 20.49 -18.38
CA THR A 292 -2.92 21.65 -18.21
C THR A 292 -3.78 22.89 -17.96
N ALA A 293 -4.21 23.10 -16.71
CA ALA A 293 -4.97 24.29 -16.34
C ALA A 293 -4.06 25.53 -16.19
N ASP A 294 -4.63 26.69 -16.51
CA ASP A 294 -4.08 28.05 -16.47
C ASP A 294 -3.23 28.32 -15.20
N PRO A 295 -2.08 29.03 -15.27
CA PRO A 295 -1.21 29.33 -14.12
C PRO A 295 -1.87 30.16 -12.99
N ALA A 296 -3.15 30.53 -13.13
CA ALA A 296 -3.92 31.25 -12.14
C ALA A 296 -4.65 30.36 -11.12
N THR A 297 -4.83 29.06 -11.39
CA THR A 297 -5.50 28.10 -10.50
C THR A 297 -4.56 26.93 -10.19
N THR A 298 -4.11 26.82 -8.94
CA THR A 298 -3.12 25.86 -8.45
C THR A 298 -3.57 24.39 -8.46
N GLU A 299 -4.73 24.07 -9.03
CA GLU A 299 -5.26 22.71 -9.08
C GLU A 299 -5.11 22.12 -10.49
N ARG A 300 -4.16 21.18 -10.66
CA ARG A 300 -4.17 20.26 -11.81
C ARG A 300 -5.47 19.46 -11.74
N GLY A 301 -6.37 19.70 -12.69
CA GLY A 301 -7.59 18.91 -12.88
C GLY A 301 -7.28 17.60 -13.60
N LEU A 302 -7.93 16.51 -13.19
CA LEU A 302 -7.92 15.24 -13.90
C LEU A 302 -9.18 15.15 -14.76
N GLU A 303 -9.02 14.95 -16.06
CA GLU A 303 -10.14 14.65 -16.95
C GLU A 303 -10.19 13.14 -17.19
N LEU A 304 -11.31 12.51 -16.82
CA LEU A 304 -11.54 11.08 -16.98
C LEU A 304 -12.53 10.82 -18.11
N SER A 305 -12.27 9.82 -18.93
CA SER A 305 -13.24 9.26 -19.88
C SER A 305 -13.23 7.74 -19.83
N VAL A 306 -14.39 7.11 -20.04
CA VAL A 306 -14.56 5.64 -19.99
C VAL A 306 -15.13 5.13 -21.30
N GLN A 307 -14.56 4.06 -21.82
CA GLN A 307 -15.04 3.36 -23.01
C GLN A 307 -15.27 1.88 -22.68
N THR A 308 -16.37 1.30 -23.15
CA THR A 308 -16.65 -0.13 -22.95
C THR A 308 -15.94 -0.97 -24.02
N LEU A 309 -15.25 -2.04 -23.59
CA LEU A 309 -14.55 -2.97 -24.46
C LEU A 309 -15.41 -4.23 -24.69
N THR A 310 -15.42 -4.73 -25.93
CA THR A 310 -16.16 -5.95 -26.31
C THR A 310 -15.34 -7.23 -26.24
N PHE A 311 -14.06 -7.15 -25.88
CA PHE A 311 -13.13 -8.29 -25.85
C PHE A 311 -12.51 -8.44 -24.46
N SER A 312 -12.21 -9.69 -24.08
CA SER A 312 -11.59 -9.98 -22.78
C SER A 312 -10.13 -9.52 -22.76
N SER A 313 -9.78 -8.61 -21.86
CA SER A 313 -8.40 -8.20 -21.59
C SER A 313 -7.95 -8.74 -20.23
N ASP A 314 -8.09 -10.05 -20.01
CA ASP A 314 -7.68 -10.69 -18.75
C ASP A 314 -6.14 -10.78 -18.60
N ASP A 315 -5.37 -10.43 -19.64
CA ASP A 315 -3.91 -10.45 -19.59
C ASP A 315 -3.30 -9.20 -18.92
N SER A 316 -4.03 -8.08 -18.84
CA SER A 316 -3.57 -6.85 -18.18
C SER A 316 -3.91 -6.78 -16.68
N LEU A 317 -4.58 -7.80 -16.13
CA LEU A 317 -4.95 -7.86 -14.71
C LEU A 317 -3.88 -8.60 -13.88
N PRO A 318 -3.59 -8.13 -12.65
CA PRO A 318 -2.67 -8.82 -11.75
C PRO A 318 -3.19 -10.23 -11.42
N ARG A 319 -2.47 -11.27 -11.84
CA ARG A 319 -2.85 -12.65 -11.49
C ARG A 319 -2.36 -13.03 -10.09
N PRO A 320 -3.26 -13.48 -9.21
CA PRO A 320 -2.87 -13.99 -7.90
C PRO A 320 -2.13 -15.33 -8.03
N PRO A 321 -1.38 -15.77 -7.01
CA PRO A 321 -0.66 -17.05 -7.05
C PRO A 321 -1.63 -18.21 -7.23
N SER A 322 -1.25 -19.21 -8.03
CA SER A 322 -2.03 -20.44 -8.18
C SER A 322 -2.03 -21.26 -6.89
N GLU A 323 -3.14 -21.96 -6.64
CA GLU A 323 -3.33 -22.78 -5.44
C GLU A 323 -2.27 -23.89 -5.32
N ASP A 324 -1.82 -24.43 -6.46
CA ASP A 324 -0.80 -25.51 -6.51
C ASP A 324 0.52 -25.14 -5.82
N VAL A 325 0.87 -23.85 -5.76
CA VAL A 325 2.09 -23.37 -5.10
C VAL A 325 2.07 -23.67 -3.60
N PHE A 326 0.89 -23.79 -2.99
CA PHE A 326 0.70 -23.95 -1.55
C PHE A 326 0.58 -25.41 -1.09
N GLU A 327 0.57 -26.38 -2.02
CA GLU A 327 0.32 -27.79 -1.68
C GLU A 327 1.35 -28.38 -0.69
N LEU A 328 2.61 -27.97 -0.78
CA LEU A 328 3.64 -28.38 0.20
C LEU A 328 3.39 -27.77 1.58
N ALA A 329 3.04 -26.48 1.65
CA ALA A 329 2.75 -25.79 2.90
C ALA A 329 1.49 -26.32 3.60
N LEU A 330 0.55 -26.90 2.83
CA LEU A 330 -0.68 -27.50 3.32
C LEU A 330 -0.51 -28.86 4.01
N GLN A 331 0.57 -29.59 3.74
CA GLN A 331 0.74 -30.96 4.24
C GLN A 331 0.68 -31.03 5.77
N LYS A 332 1.39 -30.12 6.45
CA LYS A 332 1.44 -30.10 7.92
C LYS A 332 0.07 -29.77 8.54
N PRO A 333 -0.62 -28.66 8.18
CA PRO A 333 -1.96 -28.37 8.68
C PRO A 333 -3.00 -29.47 8.37
N ARG A 334 -2.94 -30.08 7.18
CA ARG A 334 -3.83 -31.20 6.81
C ARG A 334 -3.61 -32.41 7.73
N LEU A 335 -2.36 -32.82 7.95
CA LEU A 335 -2.01 -33.95 8.82
C LEU A 335 -2.38 -33.70 10.28
N GLU A 336 -2.20 -32.46 10.77
CA GLU A 336 -2.58 -32.10 12.13
C GLU A 336 -4.09 -32.22 12.35
N LEU A 337 -4.91 -31.69 11.42
CA LEU A 337 -6.36 -31.83 11.51
C LEU A 337 -6.81 -33.29 11.39
N ASP A 338 -6.22 -34.02 10.42
CA ASP A 338 -6.51 -35.44 10.20
C ASP A 338 -6.24 -36.28 11.46
N ARG A 339 -5.10 -36.04 12.11
CA ARG A 339 -4.74 -36.72 13.37
C ARG A 339 -5.67 -36.35 14.52
N ASN A 340 -6.05 -35.08 14.62
CA ASN A 340 -6.88 -34.60 15.73
C ASN A 340 -8.31 -35.14 15.66
N LEU A 341 -8.87 -35.30 14.45
CA LEU A 341 -10.23 -35.75 14.22
C LEU A 341 -10.34 -37.22 13.76
N GLY A 342 -9.20 -37.89 13.51
CA GLY A 342 -9.15 -39.28 13.06
C GLY A 342 -9.77 -39.49 11.67
N LEU A 343 -9.52 -38.58 10.72
CA LEU A 343 -10.25 -38.53 9.44
C LEU A 343 -9.72 -39.51 8.38
N GLY A 344 -8.53 -40.10 8.58
CA GLY A 344 -7.92 -41.02 7.63
C GLY A 344 -7.58 -40.38 6.28
N GLY A 345 -7.13 -39.13 6.27
CA GLY A 345 -6.79 -38.33 5.10
C GLY A 345 -7.97 -37.56 4.48
N LYS A 346 -9.15 -37.60 5.10
CA LYS A 346 -10.37 -37.00 4.55
C LYS A 346 -10.57 -35.56 5.00
N VAL A 347 -9.65 -34.70 4.56
CA VAL A 347 -9.66 -33.26 4.83
C VAL A 347 -9.91 -32.49 3.53
N CYS A 348 -10.95 -31.66 3.52
CA CYS A 348 -11.24 -30.71 2.47
C CYS A 348 -10.56 -29.37 2.78
N VAL A 349 -9.93 -28.77 1.77
CA VAL A 349 -9.37 -27.42 1.86
C VAL A 349 -10.20 -26.49 1.02
N THR A 350 -10.58 -25.36 1.59
CA THR A 350 -11.21 -24.27 0.85
C THR A 350 -10.29 -23.06 0.84
N TYR A 351 -9.94 -22.59 -0.35
CA TYR A 351 -9.20 -21.35 -0.55
C TYR A 351 -10.16 -20.16 -0.57
N TRP A 352 -9.82 -19.14 0.20
CA TRP A 352 -10.60 -17.91 0.30
C TRP A 352 -9.90 -16.70 -0.32
N GLY A 353 -8.66 -16.86 -0.77
CA GLY A 353 -7.90 -15.84 -1.48
C GLY A 353 -6.40 -16.12 -1.44
N THR A 354 -5.68 -15.64 -2.45
CA THR A 354 -4.22 -15.72 -2.54
C THR A 354 -3.67 -14.35 -2.92
N ALA A 355 -2.48 -14.01 -2.41
CA ALA A 355 -1.87 -12.72 -2.65
C ALA A 355 -0.34 -12.85 -2.76
N TRP A 356 0.24 -12.01 -3.62
CA TRP A 356 1.69 -11.81 -3.69
C TRP A 356 2.13 -10.74 -2.70
N SER A 357 3.33 -10.90 -2.14
CA SER A 357 4.03 -9.78 -1.52
C SER A 357 4.33 -8.71 -2.57
N PRO A 358 4.52 -7.44 -2.18
CA PRO A 358 4.83 -6.35 -3.10
C PRO A 358 6.02 -6.63 -4.03
N LYS A 359 7.03 -7.34 -3.50
CA LYS A 359 8.24 -7.74 -4.24
C LYS A 359 8.08 -9.09 -4.97
N ARG A 360 6.90 -9.72 -4.90
CA ARG A 360 6.57 -11.05 -5.44
C ARG A 360 7.51 -12.18 -4.97
N THR A 361 8.17 -11.99 -3.84
CA THR A 361 9.10 -12.97 -3.23
C THR A 361 8.38 -13.97 -2.33
N ILE A 362 7.21 -13.61 -1.81
CA ILE A 362 6.41 -14.42 -0.90
C ILE A 362 5.00 -14.50 -1.48
N ALA A 363 4.46 -15.70 -1.55
CA ALA A 363 3.05 -15.94 -1.81
C ALA A 363 2.35 -16.24 -0.48
N ALA A 364 1.15 -15.71 -0.29
CA ALA A 364 0.30 -16.04 0.84
C ALA A 364 -1.07 -16.59 0.37
N ALA A 365 -1.62 -17.52 1.14
CA ALA A 365 -2.95 -18.08 0.90
C ALA A 365 -3.78 -18.11 2.18
N CYS A 366 -5.04 -17.70 2.09
CA CYS A 366 -6.02 -17.80 3.15
C CYS A 366 -6.87 -19.05 2.94
N VAL A 367 -6.81 -20.01 3.88
CA VAL A 367 -7.50 -21.29 3.76
C VAL A 367 -8.28 -21.66 5.02
N SER A 368 -9.35 -22.42 4.82
CA SER A 368 -10.05 -23.14 5.88
C SER A 368 -9.98 -24.65 5.62
N LEU A 369 -9.82 -25.42 6.69
CA LEU A 369 -9.73 -26.88 6.64
C LEU A 369 -10.98 -27.48 7.29
N HIS A 370 -11.63 -28.40 6.58
CA HIS A 370 -12.89 -29.02 7.02
C HIS A 370 -12.83 -30.54 6.86
N PRO A 371 -13.48 -31.33 7.74
CA PRO A 371 -13.67 -32.75 7.49
C PRO A 371 -14.58 -32.98 6.28
N SER A 372 -14.20 -33.88 5.37
CA SER A 372 -15.03 -34.18 4.19
C SER A 372 -16.20 -35.11 4.50
N ASP A 373 -16.02 -36.00 5.48
CA ASP A 373 -16.94 -37.12 5.75
C ASP A 373 -17.65 -37.00 7.11
N LEU A 374 -17.58 -35.82 7.74
CA LEU A 374 -18.22 -35.54 9.02
C LEU A 374 -18.83 -34.14 9.01
N ILE A 375 -20.03 -34.01 9.57
CA ILE A 375 -20.58 -32.70 9.93
C ILE A 375 -19.98 -32.35 11.29
N ASP A 376 -19.04 -31.40 11.31
CA ASP A 376 -18.48 -30.89 12.56
C ASP A 376 -19.43 -29.84 13.16
N PRO A 377 -20.06 -30.08 14.32
CA PRO A 377 -20.83 -29.06 15.02
C PRO A 377 -19.88 -28.06 15.68
N GLY A 378 -19.22 -27.24 14.85
CA GLY A 378 -18.33 -26.18 15.31
C GLY A 378 -19.12 -25.00 15.85
N ILE A 379 -18.84 -24.61 17.09
CA ILE A 379 -19.24 -23.29 17.60
C ILE A 379 -18.33 -22.22 16.98
N PRO A 380 -18.79 -20.97 16.79
CA PRO A 380 -17.97 -19.93 16.15
C PRO A 380 -16.56 -19.76 16.76
N SER A 381 -16.40 -20.02 18.06
CA SER A 381 -15.10 -19.94 18.75
C SER A 381 -14.10 -21.03 18.37
N THR A 382 -14.53 -22.13 17.74
CA THR A 382 -13.63 -23.19 17.24
C THR A 382 -13.27 -22.99 15.77
N GLN A 383 -13.91 -22.05 15.08
CA GLN A 383 -13.59 -21.72 13.70
C GLN A 383 -12.20 -21.10 13.64
N ARG A 384 -11.36 -21.63 12.74
CA ARG A 384 -10.01 -21.16 12.49
C ARG A 384 -9.76 -21.00 11.00
N THR A 385 -9.16 -19.88 10.66
CA THR A 385 -8.57 -19.62 9.36
C THR A 385 -7.06 -19.84 9.46
N THR A 386 -6.46 -20.47 8.45
CA THR A 386 -5.01 -20.64 8.37
C THR A 386 -4.48 -19.79 7.22
N VAL A 387 -3.48 -18.96 7.50
CA VAL A 387 -2.74 -18.21 6.49
C VAL A 387 -1.43 -18.95 6.25
N LEU A 388 -1.24 -19.38 5.01
CA LEU A 388 -0.05 -20.09 4.56
C LEU A 388 0.89 -19.13 3.85
N PHE A 389 2.18 -19.39 3.96
CA PHE A 389 3.23 -18.60 3.33
C PHE A 389 4.18 -19.53 2.56
N VAL A 390 4.54 -19.13 1.35
CA VAL A 390 5.53 -19.82 0.53
C VAL A 390 6.51 -18.77 0.02
N ARG A 391 7.80 -18.96 0.32
CA ARG A 391 8.86 -18.16 -0.28
C ARG A 391 9.19 -18.77 -1.64
N ILE A 392 9.08 -17.97 -2.68
CA ILE A 392 9.46 -18.38 -4.04
C ILE A 392 10.88 -17.87 -4.25
N GLN A 393 11.82 -18.79 -4.45
CA GLN A 393 13.17 -18.40 -4.88
C GLN A 393 13.07 -17.77 -6.27
N ASP A 394 13.78 -16.65 -6.45
CA ASP A 394 13.48 -15.51 -7.32
C ASP A 394 12.99 -15.78 -8.77
N PRO A 395 12.22 -14.84 -9.38
CA PRO A 395 12.31 -14.63 -10.81
C PRO A 395 13.77 -14.35 -11.15
N LEU A 396 14.30 -15.01 -12.18
CA LEU A 396 15.57 -14.67 -12.83
C LEU A 396 15.49 -13.24 -13.41
N LEU A 397 15.53 -12.23 -12.55
CA LEU A 397 15.93 -10.88 -12.89
C LEU A 397 17.40 -10.82 -12.54
N SER A 398 18.18 -10.60 -13.60
CA SER A 398 19.59 -10.19 -13.61
C SER A 398 20.14 -9.80 -12.24
N GLU A 399 21.31 -10.34 -11.89
CA GLU A 399 22.22 -9.74 -10.93
C GLU A 399 22.36 -8.22 -11.22
N ASP A 400 21.45 -7.41 -10.71
CA ASP A 400 21.84 -6.12 -10.19
C ASP A 400 22.65 -6.50 -8.96
N ARG A 401 23.95 -6.70 -9.22
CA ARG A 401 24.96 -6.76 -8.18
C ARG A 401 24.59 -5.64 -7.23
N MET A 402 24.26 -5.96 -5.98
CA MET A 402 24.66 -5.07 -4.91
C MET A 402 26.12 -4.80 -5.19
N ASN A 403 26.40 -3.65 -5.80
CA ASN A 403 27.75 -3.22 -6.02
C ASN A 403 28.38 -3.32 -4.64
N ASP A 404 29.51 -4.03 -4.59
CA ASP A 404 30.32 -4.21 -3.41
C ASP A 404 30.21 -2.92 -2.57
N PRO A 405 29.88 -2.95 -1.26
CA PRO A 405 29.79 -1.74 -0.44
C PRO A 405 31.01 -0.82 -0.63
N VAL A 406 32.15 -1.41 -1.00
CA VAL A 406 33.35 -0.73 -1.50
C VAL A 406 33.09 0.12 -2.75
N LYS A 407 32.52 -0.45 -3.81
CA LYS A 407 32.15 0.24 -5.06
C LYS A 407 31.07 1.30 -4.91
N ILE A 408 30.13 1.12 -3.99
CA ILE A 408 29.13 2.16 -3.69
C ILE A 408 29.80 3.35 -3.01
N GLN A 409 30.69 3.10 -2.05
CA GLN A 409 31.45 4.14 -1.38
C GLN A 409 32.46 4.83 -2.33
N GLU A 410 33.10 4.09 -3.24
CA GLU A 410 33.90 4.65 -4.34
C GLU A 410 33.05 5.53 -5.27
N GLY A 411 31.86 5.07 -5.67
CA GLY A 411 30.95 5.85 -6.52
C GLY A 411 30.41 7.12 -5.83
N ILE A 412 30.21 7.08 -4.50
CA ILE A 412 29.90 8.27 -3.70
C ILE A 412 31.10 9.21 -3.68
N PHE A 413 32.33 8.70 -3.54
CA PHE A 413 33.55 9.52 -3.59
C PHE A 413 33.74 10.19 -4.95
N GLU A 414 33.67 9.43 -6.04
CA GLU A 414 33.76 9.95 -7.41
C GLU A 414 32.70 11.02 -7.66
N PHE A 415 31.47 10.80 -7.20
CA PHE A 415 30.42 11.80 -7.28
C PHE A 415 30.74 13.07 -6.47
N MET A 416 31.26 12.95 -5.25
CA MET A 416 31.67 14.12 -4.44
C MET A 416 32.82 14.90 -5.10
N VAL A 417 33.76 14.20 -5.76
CA VAL A 417 34.85 14.82 -6.52
C VAL A 417 34.28 15.57 -7.73
N ASP A 418 33.36 14.97 -8.48
CA ASP A 418 32.80 15.51 -9.72
C ASP A 418 31.79 16.64 -9.52
N THR A 419 31.06 16.66 -8.40
CA THR A 419 29.96 17.62 -8.15
C THR A 419 30.46 19.06 -7.85
N SER A 420 31.77 19.32 -7.93
CA SER A 420 32.43 20.43 -7.21
C SER A 420 32.96 21.60 -8.06
N ALA A 421 32.46 21.82 -9.27
CA ALA A 421 32.89 22.97 -10.09
C ALA A 421 32.11 24.29 -9.85
N GLY A 422 31.02 24.29 -9.08
CA GLY A 422 30.17 25.50 -8.96
C GLY A 422 29.22 25.62 -7.76
N LEU A 423 29.44 24.87 -6.67
CA LEU A 423 28.63 24.97 -5.45
C LEU A 423 29.40 25.73 -4.37
N ASP A 424 28.81 26.79 -3.81
CA ASP A 424 29.30 27.44 -2.60
C ASP A 424 29.17 26.47 -1.42
N ILE A 425 30.29 25.88 -1.02
CA ILE A 425 30.34 24.86 0.04
C ILE A 425 30.11 25.55 1.39
N THR A 426 28.96 25.29 2.01
CA THR A 426 28.66 25.81 3.35
C THR A 426 29.56 25.17 4.41
N GLU A 427 29.71 25.78 5.60
CA GLU A 427 30.43 25.16 6.72
C GLU A 427 29.85 23.80 7.14
N PHE A 428 28.55 23.60 6.92
CA PHE A 428 27.88 22.32 7.13
C PHE A 428 28.34 21.27 6.12
N ASP A 429 28.42 21.64 4.83
CA ASP A 429 28.94 20.75 3.78
C ASP A 429 30.40 20.37 4.05
N LYS A 430 31.25 21.32 4.48
CA LYS A 430 32.64 21.02 4.89
C LYS A 430 32.72 19.98 6.02
N LYS A 431 31.79 20.03 6.98
CA LYS A 431 31.72 19.05 8.08
C LYS A 431 31.24 17.68 7.59
N ILE A 432 30.26 17.64 6.70
CA ILE A 432 29.82 16.38 6.05
C ILE A 432 30.99 15.76 5.29
N LEU A 433 31.74 16.55 4.54
CA LEU A 433 32.87 16.08 3.75
C LEU A 433 34.01 15.53 4.63
N ARG A 434 34.34 16.19 5.75
CA ARG A 434 35.30 15.65 6.72
C ARG A 434 34.83 14.33 7.33
N ASN A 435 33.57 14.23 7.73
CA ASN A 435 33.01 12.99 8.29
C ASN A 435 33.00 11.84 7.27
N ALA A 436 32.62 12.13 6.02
CA ALA A 436 32.63 11.15 4.93
C ALA A 436 34.07 10.65 4.67
N ALA A 437 35.04 11.56 4.60
CA ALA A 437 36.45 11.21 4.44
C ALA A 437 36.98 10.35 5.60
N SER A 438 36.63 10.69 6.86
CA SER A 438 37.00 9.88 8.03
C SER A 438 36.40 8.47 7.98
N LEU A 439 35.14 8.34 7.57
CA LEU A 439 34.48 7.03 7.40
C LEU A 439 35.12 6.22 6.28
N MET A 440 35.50 6.86 5.17
CA MET A 440 36.20 6.20 4.07
C MET A 440 37.57 5.69 4.51
N LYS A 441 38.37 6.49 5.22
CA LYS A 441 39.67 6.03 5.76
C LYS A 441 39.53 4.88 6.74
N LEU A 442 38.46 4.87 7.54
CA LEU A 442 38.18 3.81 8.50
C LEU A 442 37.84 2.48 7.78
N ASN A 443 36.97 2.54 6.76
CA ASN A 443 36.52 1.36 6.02
C ASN A 443 37.54 0.86 4.98
N PHE A 444 38.36 1.75 4.42
CA PHE A 444 39.38 1.46 3.40
C PHE A 444 40.81 1.53 3.94
N SER A 445 41.01 1.29 5.24
CA SER A 445 42.33 1.31 5.89
C SER A 445 43.41 0.44 5.22
N LYS A 446 43.02 -0.48 4.34
CA LYS A 446 43.90 -1.39 3.58
C LYS A 446 44.25 -0.90 2.16
N SER A 447 43.58 0.13 1.64
CA SER A 447 43.81 0.68 0.30
C SER A 447 44.54 2.02 0.40
N THR A 448 45.85 2.01 0.22
CA THR A 448 46.70 3.21 0.31
C THR A 448 46.35 4.25 -0.75
N ASP A 449 46.03 3.81 -1.97
CA ASP A 449 45.77 4.69 -3.11
C ASP A 449 44.48 5.53 -2.93
N LEU A 450 43.46 4.95 -2.27
CA LEU A 450 42.22 5.65 -1.93
C LEU A 450 42.41 6.63 -0.78
N ILE A 451 43.19 6.27 0.23
CA ILE A 451 43.48 7.15 1.37
C ILE A 451 44.25 8.39 0.89
N ASP A 452 45.27 8.20 0.06
CA ASP A 452 46.06 9.30 -0.52
C ASP A 452 45.20 10.20 -1.43
N SER A 453 44.26 9.63 -2.18
CA SER A 453 43.31 10.38 -3.01
C SER A 453 42.32 11.20 -2.17
N VAL A 454 41.83 10.64 -1.06
CA VAL A 454 40.96 11.33 -0.10
C VAL A 454 41.72 12.47 0.59
N ASP A 455 42.98 12.25 0.97
CA ASP A 455 43.82 13.27 1.60
C ASP A 455 44.18 14.42 0.66
N SER A 456 44.61 14.11 -0.57
CA SER A 456 44.86 15.11 -1.61
C SER A 456 43.62 15.96 -1.91
N TRP A 457 42.44 15.33 -1.91
CA TRP A 457 41.17 16.03 -2.12
C TRP A 457 40.79 16.94 -0.94
N LEU A 458 40.98 16.50 0.31
CA LEU A 458 40.77 17.33 1.50
C LEU A 458 41.73 18.52 1.54
N GLU A 459 43.01 18.31 1.25
CA GLU A 459 44.03 19.36 1.22
C GLU A 459 43.73 20.40 0.15
N THR A 460 43.27 19.99 -1.02
CA THR A 460 42.92 20.90 -2.13
C THR A 460 41.72 21.79 -1.79
N ARG A 461 40.84 21.37 -0.87
CA ARG A 461 39.54 22.01 -0.63
C ARG A 461 39.37 22.68 0.73
N LEU A 462 40.18 22.32 1.73
CA LEU A 462 40.11 22.83 3.09
C LEU A 462 41.29 23.73 3.49
N THR A 463 42.07 24.24 2.52
CA THR A 463 43.11 25.22 2.83
C THR A 463 42.50 26.42 3.59
N PRO A 464 43.14 26.86 4.67
CA PRO A 464 42.69 28.05 5.37
C PRO A 464 42.94 29.26 4.45
N ILE A 465 41.90 30.06 4.21
CA ILE A 465 42.07 31.40 3.67
C ILE A 465 42.92 32.17 4.68
N SER A 466 44.20 32.36 4.37
CA SER A 466 45.10 33.20 5.16
C SER A 466 44.78 34.68 4.92
N GLY A 467 44.35 35.37 5.99
CA GLY A 467 44.33 36.82 6.14
C GLY A 467 43.90 37.14 7.58
N ASP A 468 44.85 37.43 8.49
CA ASP A 468 45.19 38.79 9.00
C ASP A 468 44.05 39.36 9.89
N GLU A 469 44.21 39.80 11.15
CA GLU A 469 45.33 40.20 12.01
C GLU A 469 44.95 40.05 13.51
N GLY A 470 45.95 39.82 14.37
CA GLY A 470 46.12 40.48 15.69
C GLY A 470 45.12 40.27 16.84
N ASN A 471 45.49 39.49 17.86
CA ASN A 471 45.96 40.06 19.15
C ASN A 471 46.40 39.01 20.20
N GLN A 472 47.58 39.32 20.73
CA GLN A 472 48.42 38.89 21.86
C GLN A 472 47.78 38.48 23.23
N MET A 473 48.57 37.67 23.98
CA MET A 473 48.67 37.43 25.46
C MET A 473 47.69 36.42 26.09
N ASP A 474 48.05 35.47 26.97
CA ASP A 474 49.29 35.03 27.66
C ASP A 474 49.06 33.57 28.14
N VAL A 475 50.01 32.63 27.97
CA VAL A 475 50.95 32.07 28.97
C VAL A 475 50.29 31.39 30.21
N ASP A 476 50.15 30.05 30.19
CA ASP A 476 50.89 29.08 31.05
C ASP A 476 50.23 27.67 31.05
N ASP A 477 51.07 26.66 31.31
CA ASP A 477 50.78 25.24 31.64
C ASP A 477 50.53 24.24 30.49
N ALA A 478 51.62 23.80 29.86
CA ALA A 478 51.67 22.59 29.02
C ALA A 478 52.68 21.57 29.57
N GLU A 479 52.29 20.82 30.60
CA GLU A 479 52.87 19.49 30.91
C GLU A 479 51.80 18.56 31.50
N THR A 480 50.74 18.24 30.74
CA THR A 480 49.95 17.00 30.95
C THR A 480 49.14 16.59 29.71
N GLU A 481 49.75 16.54 28.53
CA GLU A 481 49.11 15.99 27.32
C GLU A 481 49.80 14.73 26.83
N LYS A 482 49.44 13.57 27.38
CA LYS A 482 49.56 12.27 26.67
C LYS A 482 48.42 11.28 26.90
N GLU A 483 47.29 11.67 27.53
CA GLU A 483 46.23 10.69 27.83
C GLU A 483 44.79 11.20 27.72
N ASN A 484 44.51 12.26 26.95
CA ASN A 484 43.15 12.79 26.77
C ASN A 484 42.66 12.99 25.32
N THR A 485 43.41 12.59 24.29
CA THR A 485 42.99 12.75 22.87
C THR A 485 42.02 11.69 22.35
N ALA A 486 41.28 10.99 23.22
CA ALA A 486 40.32 9.95 22.80
C ALA A 486 38.86 10.22 23.18
N ILE A 487 38.53 11.34 23.85
CA ILE A 487 37.19 11.55 24.41
C ILE A 487 36.47 12.81 23.87
N GLU A 488 37.13 13.73 23.17
CA GLU A 488 36.47 14.97 22.70
C GLU A 488 35.93 15.00 21.25
N GLU A 489 36.09 13.96 20.43
CA GLU A 489 35.49 13.92 19.07
C GLU A 489 34.04 13.40 19.01
N ARG A 490 33.25 13.57 20.08
CA ARG A 490 31.82 13.20 20.09
C ARG A 490 30.93 14.36 20.53
N GLN A 491 31.12 15.53 19.94
CA GLN A 491 30.05 16.53 19.91
C GLN A 491 29.04 16.16 18.82
N PHE A 492 27.96 15.51 19.25
CA PHE A 492 26.77 15.31 18.43
C PHE A 492 26.14 16.67 18.10
N LEU A 493 25.66 16.80 16.87
CA LEU A 493 25.01 18.01 16.33
C LEU A 493 23.83 18.45 17.21
N ASP A 494 23.93 19.63 17.83
CA ASP A 494 22.77 20.33 18.40
C ASP A 494 22.10 21.15 17.28
N LEU A 495 21.16 20.50 16.58
CA LEU A 495 20.47 21.04 15.40
C LEU A 495 19.55 22.24 15.72
N GLY A 496 19.33 22.56 16.99
CA GLY A 496 18.46 23.67 17.42
C GLY A 496 19.08 25.06 17.29
N LYS A 497 20.35 25.19 16.86
CA LYS A 497 21.10 26.47 16.88
C LYS A 497 21.58 26.99 15.53
N MET A 498 21.17 26.42 14.40
CA MET A 498 21.68 26.84 13.08
C MET A 498 20.57 27.30 12.14
N GLU A 499 20.56 28.59 11.82
CA GLU A 499 19.74 29.17 10.77
C GLU A 499 20.40 28.95 9.39
N PHE A 500 19.64 28.43 8.43
CA PHE A 500 20.10 28.23 7.05
C PHE A 500 19.92 29.53 6.25
N GLN A 501 21.03 30.09 5.76
CA GLN A 501 21.02 31.19 4.79
C GLN A 501 21.74 30.73 3.52
N GLY A 502 20.98 30.34 2.49
CA GLY A 502 21.50 30.00 1.16
C GLY A 502 20.40 29.47 0.24
N ALA A 503 20.33 29.94 -1.01
CA ALA A 503 19.29 29.62 -1.98
C ALA A 503 19.75 28.62 -3.06
N GLY A 504 20.57 27.62 -2.70
CA GLY A 504 21.01 26.55 -3.58
C GLY A 504 20.80 25.17 -2.95
N PRO A 505 20.69 24.08 -3.75
CA PRO A 505 20.58 22.73 -3.21
C PRO A 505 21.86 22.36 -2.47
N SER A 506 21.73 21.99 -1.20
CA SER A 506 22.87 21.56 -0.38
C SER A 506 23.42 20.22 -0.88
N LEU A 507 24.70 19.95 -0.63
CA LEU A 507 25.34 18.68 -0.97
C LEU A 507 24.59 17.48 -0.36
N SER A 508 24.01 17.69 0.84
CA SER A 508 23.16 16.70 1.50
C SER A 508 21.90 16.32 0.71
N GLN A 509 21.29 17.27 0.00
CA GLN A 509 20.13 17.01 -0.85
C GLN A 509 20.54 16.25 -2.12
N ALA A 510 21.64 16.66 -2.76
CA ALA A 510 22.16 15.98 -3.95
C ALA A 510 22.60 14.52 -3.69
N LEU A 511 23.14 14.24 -2.49
CA LEU A 511 23.49 12.89 -2.06
C LEU A 511 22.25 12.02 -1.77
N PHE A 512 21.21 12.62 -1.19
CA PHE A 512 19.93 11.94 -0.95
C PHE A 512 19.25 11.57 -2.27
N ASP A 513 19.17 12.52 -3.21
CA ASP A 513 18.48 12.32 -4.49
C ASP A 513 19.17 11.28 -5.40
N LYS A 514 20.49 11.08 -5.27
CA LYS A 514 21.26 10.21 -6.16
C LYS A 514 21.61 8.83 -5.57
N PHE A 515 21.71 8.70 -4.26
CA PHE A 515 22.13 7.46 -3.59
C PHE A 515 21.17 6.96 -2.52
N ASP A 516 20.03 7.64 -2.32
CA ASP A 516 19.01 7.29 -1.32
C ASP A 516 19.56 7.25 0.14
N VAL A 517 20.64 8.02 0.40
CA VAL A 517 21.31 8.09 1.70
C VAL A 517 20.76 9.27 2.50
N CYS A 518 19.86 9.00 3.46
CA CYS A 518 19.35 9.98 4.41
C CYS A 518 20.46 10.45 5.40
N PRO A 519 20.88 11.73 5.40
CA PRO A 519 21.91 12.24 6.32
C PRO A 519 21.44 12.25 7.79
N TYR A 520 20.11 12.29 8.01
CA TYR A 520 19.50 12.35 9.34
C TYR A 520 19.37 10.99 10.02
N CYS A 521 19.47 9.90 9.25
CA CYS A 521 19.06 8.57 9.70
C CYS A 521 20.23 7.73 10.28
N GLN A 522 21.49 8.18 10.14
CA GLN A 522 22.66 7.48 10.69
C GLN A 522 22.89 7.70 12.20
N ALA A 523 22.18 8.65 12.83
CA ALA A 523 22.38 8.97 14.25
C ALA A 523 21.72 7.99 15.24
N LYS A 524 21.02 6.94 14.77
CA LYS A 524 20.35 5.93 15.64
C LYS A 524 20.80 4.48 15.43
N PHE A 525 21.87 4.25 14.68
CA PHE A 525 22.53 2.94 14.65
C PHE A 525 23.67 2.90 15.67
N ARG A 526 23.35 2.50 16.90
CA ARG A 526 24.32 1.85 17.80
C ARG A 526 23.63 0.60 18.35
N GLY A 527 24.32 -0.54 18.20
CA GLY A 527 23.86 -1.86 18.64
C GLY A 527 23.79 -2.02 20.14
#